data_AF-A0A3D3USB6-F1
#
_entry.id   AF-A0A3D3USB6-F1
#
_cell.length_a   1.000
_cell.length_b   1.000
_cell.length_c   1.000
_cell.angle_alpha   90.00
_cell.angle_beta   90.00
_cell.angle_gamma   90.00
#
_symmetry.space_group_name_H-M   'P 1'
#
loop_
_entity.id
_entity.type
_entity.pdbx_description
1 polymer ?
#
loop_
_entity_poly.entity_id
_entity_poly.type
_entity_poly.pdbx_seq_one_letter_code
_entity_poly.pdbx_strand_id
1 'polypeptide(L)'
;MNFVDSPNAQINLDSGVFCREEISSRSKYSDLAERRCHLPMNHKGKCAELPFLHHLGQVAPKVAKKIERDSIMTTGASWKSKEAGPNRILRWVMLESDDKLSTFGIHMSRLKPQVVAKLREKAADYDSCIRVAMWLTYEIYKMPDSPDVPKHIRDYLEPLFGSIVPNSTTCTICRLPLSFSLFAAARRGKAEIETCHKDPRLHQPDNVGFAHRACNIAQGPKTLNEFYDWIEQILRRARPGVFS
;
A
#
# COMPACT_ATOMS: atom_id res chain seq x y z
N MET A 1 -5.08 -27.36 6.64
CA MET A 1 -5.42 -26.62 5.39
C MET A 1 -4.10 -26.22 4.77
N ASN A 2 -3.80 -26.75 3.59
CA ASN A 2 -2.54 -26.51 2.91
C ASN A 2 -2.47 -25.03 2.52
N PHE A 3 -1.49 -24.32 3.08
CA PHE A 3 -1.06 -23.04 2.57
C PHE A 3 -0.56 -23.30 1.16
N VAL A 4 -1.35 -22.92 0.16
CA VAL A 4 -0.91 -22.93 -1.23
C VAL A 4 0.28 -21.98 -1.29
N ASP A 5 1.46 -22.53 -1.56
CA ASP A 5 2.68 -21.77 -1.82
C ASP A 5 2.35 -20.63 -2.77
N SER A 6 2.48 -19.39 -2.29
CA SER A 6 2.17 -18.19 -3.07
C SER A 6 3.23 -18.06 -4.16
N PRO A 7 2.90 -18.18 -5.46
CA PRO A 7 3.87 -18.10 -6.54
C PRO A 7 4.21 -16.65 -6.89
N ASN A 8 4.35 -15.78 -5.88
CA ASN A 8 4.71 -14.38 -6.07
C ASN A 8 6.24 -14.29 -6.16
N ALA A 9 6.77 -14.75 -7.30
CA ALA A 9 8.11 -14.42 -7.72
C ALA A 9 8.33 -12.91 -7.52
N GLN A 10 9.48 -12.54 -6.98
CA GLN A 10 9.92 -11.15 -6.89
C GLN A 10 9.84 -10.53 -8.30
N ILE A 11 8.74 -9.82 -8.59
CA ILE A 11 8.60 -9.06 -9.83
C ILE A 11 9.74 -8.06 -9.84
N ASN A 12 10.76 -8.36 -10.64
CA ASN A 12 11.87 -7.47 -10.86
C ASN A 12 11.39 -6.41 -11.86
N LEU A 13 11.22 -5.16 -11.39
CA LEU A 13 10.84 -4.04 -12.26
C LEU A 13 11.91 -3.74 -13.33
N ASP A 14 13.12 -4.26 -13.16
CA ASP A 14 14.26 -4.12 -14.08
C ASP A 14 14.36 -5.28 -15.10
N SER A 15 13.37 -6.17 -15.16
CA SER A 15 13.33 -7.31 -16.10
C SER A 15 13.16 -6.94 -17.58
N GLY A 16 13.32 -5.66 -17.96
CA GLY A 16 13.15 -5.17 -19.33
C GLY A 16 11.69 -5.13 -19.82
N VAL A 17 10.72 -5.40 -18.93
CA VAL A 17 9.28 -5.44 -19.24
C VAL A 17 8.68 -4.02 -19.30
N PHE A 18 9.20 -3.10 -18.50
CA PHE A 18 8.73 -1.72 -18.41
C PHE A 18 9.68 -0.74 -19.10
N CYS A 19 9.11 0.37 -19.58
CA CYS A 19 9.85 1.41 -20.29
C CYS A 19 10.96 2.05 -19.45
N ARG A 20 10.70 2.34 -18.16
CA ARG A 20 11.67 2.89 -17.19
C ARG A 20 12.34 4.21 -17.57
N GLU A 21 11.97 4.83 -18.70
CA GLU A 21 12.38 6.19 -19.06
C GLU A 21 12.06 7.17 -17.91
N GLU A 22 12.96 8.12 -17.70
CA GLU A 22 12.82 9.09 -16.64
C GLU A 22 11.64 10.04 -16.91
N ILE A 23 10.83 10.27 -15.88
CA ILE A 23 9.70 11.19 -15.90
C ILE A 23 10.08 12.42 -15.10
N SER A 24 10.23 13.54 -15.79
CA SER A 24 10.46 14.84 -15.14
C SER A 24 9.43 15.12 -14.04
N SER A 25 9.93 15.54 -12.88
CA SER A 25 9.13 15.79 -11.69
C SER A 25 9.32 17.22 -11.22
N ARG A 26 8.22 17.90 -10.88
CA ARG A 26 8.25 19.19 -10.17
C ARG A 26 8.27 19.02 -8.65
N SER A 27 8.39 17.78 -8.17
CA SER A 27 8.50 17.50 -6.73
C SER A 27 9.76 18.15 -6.17
N LYS A 28 9.69 18.69 -4.96
CA LYS A 28 10.89 19.14 -4.24
C LYS A 28 11.88 18.01 -3.92
N TYR A 29 11.48 16.76 -4.13
CA TYR A 29 12.29 15.55 -3.94
C TYR A 29 12.76 14.97 -5.28
N SER A 30 12.73 15.73 -6.38
CA SER A 30 13.13 15.27 -7.72
C SER A 30 14.49 14.58 -7.73
N ASP A 31 15.43 15.08 -6.92
CA ASP A 31 16.82 14.66 -6.94
C ASP A 31 17.09 13.38 -6.12
N LEU A 32 16.06 12.84 -5.43
CA LEU A 32 16.19 11.68 -4.55
C LEU A 32 15.67 10.38 -5.15
N ALA A 33 14.76 10.46 -6.12
CA ALA A 33 14.31 9.30 -6.86
C ALA A 33 13.87 9.73 -8.25
N GLU A 34 14.55 9.14 -9.24
CA GLU A 34 14.21 9.26 -10.64
C GLU A 34 12.87 8.57 -10.86
N ARG A 35 11.80 9.35 -10.95
CA ARG A 35 10.48 8.80 -11.26
C ARG A 35 10.59 8.13 -12.63
N ARG A 36 10.22 6.86 -12.70
CA ARG A 36 10.36 6.04 -13.90
C ARG A 36 9.00 5.73 -14.53
N CYS A 37 9.01 5.57 -15.85
CA CYS A 37 7.87 5.07 -16.59
C CYS A 37 7.60 3.60 -16.28
N HIS A 38 6.33 3.26 -16.02
CA HIS A 38 5.89 1.88 -15.82
C HIS A 38 4.91 1.41 -16.89
N LEU A 39 4.80 2.11 -18.03
CA LEU A 39 4.15 1.54 -19.20
C LEU A 39 5.02 0.40 -19.77
N PRO A 40 4.45 -0.55 -20.53
CA PRO A 40 5.21 -1.60 -21.20
C PRO A 40 6.36 -1.03 -22.04
N MET A 41 7.45 -1.79 -22.18
CA MET A 41 8.55 -1.42 -23.07
C MET A 41 8.03 -1.14 -24.49
N ASN A 42 8.58 -0.12 -25.15
CA ASN A 42 8.15 0.33 -26.48
C ASN A 42 6.69 0.81 -26.57
N HIS A 43 6.10 1.26 -25.46
CA HIS A 43 4.76 1.87 -25.51
C HIS A 43 4.73 3.10 -26.43
N LYS A 44 3.55 3.38 -26.97
CA LYS A 44 3.29 4.63 -27.71
C LYS A 44 2.76 5.70 -26.76
N GLY A 45 2.99 6.96 -27.09
CA GLY A 45 2.51 8.10 -26.31
C GLY A 45 3.39 8.46 -25.12
N LYS A 46 2.87 9.29 -24.21
CA LYS A 46 3.63 9.88 -23.11
C LYS A 46 3.90 8.86 -22.00
N CYS A 47 5.12 8.85 -21.47
CA CYS A 47 5.51 8.09 -20.29
C CYS A 47 4.58 8.37 -19.09
N ALA A 48 4.26 7.33 -18.33
CA ALA A 48 3.40 7.41 -17.15
C ALA A 48 3.97 6.57 -16.00
N GLU A 49 3.98 7.14 -14.80
CA GLU A 49 4.51 6.47 -13.61
C GLU A 49 3.52 5.44 -13.04
N LEU A 50 2.22 5.75 -13.04
CA LEU A 50 1.17 4.90 -12.45
C LEU A 50 0.09 4.54 -13.49
N PRO A 51 0.44 3.98 -14.66
CA PRO A 51 -0.51 3.73 -15.74
C PRO A 51 -1.63 2.77 -15.35
N PHE A 52 -1.33 1.80 -14.48
CA PHE A 52 -2.29 0.84 -13.93
C PHE A 52 -3.40 1.49 -13.09
N LEU A 53 -3.20 2.72 -12.59
CA LEU A 53 -4.22 3.48 -11.88
C LEU A 53 -5.09 4.35 -12.81
N HIS A 54 -4.77 4.50 -14.10
CA HIS A 54 -5.46 5.46 -14.98
C HIS A 54 -6.98 5.22 -15.05
N HIS A 55 -7.41 3.98 -15.26
CA HIS A 55 -8.83 3.64 -15.31
C HIS A 55 -9.54 3.95 -13.99
N LEU A 56 -9.00 3.48 -12.85
CA LEU A 56 -9.54 3.83 -11.52
C LEU A 56 -9.54 5.34 -11.29
N GLY A 57 -8.56 6.07 -11.83
CA GLY A 57 -8.51 7.53 -11.78
C GLY A 57 -9.71 8.20 -12.45
N GLN A 58 -10.31 7.56 -13.45
CA GLN A 58 -11.50 8.04 -14.15
C GLN A 58 -12.79 7.62 -13.45
N VAL A 59 -12.93 6.34 -13.11
CA VAL A 59 -14.20 5.78 -12.60
C VAL A 59 -14.34 5.86 -11.08
N ALA A 60 -13.22 5.88 -10.34
CA ALA A 60 -13.18 5.89 -8.88
C ALA A 60 -11.99 6.73 -8.35
N PRO A 61 -11.92 8.04 -8.67
CA PRO A 61 -10.74 8.88 -8.42
C PRO A 61 -10.30 8.94 -6.95
N LYS A 62 -11.24 8.81 -6.01
CA LYS A 62 -10.93 8.78 -4.57
C LYS A 62 -10.16 7.53 -4.17
N VAL A 63 -10.49 6.38 -4.78
CA VAL A 63 -9.81 5.10 -4.52
C VAL A 63 -8.43 5.10 -5.17
N ALA A 64 -8.31 5.58 -6.41
CA ALA A 64 -7.01 5.72 -7.07
C ALA A 64 -6.04 6.58 -6.27
N LYS A 65 -6.49 7.77 -5.81
CA LYS A 65 -5.69 8.65 -4.94
C LYS A 65 -5.36 8.03 -3.59
N LYS A 66 -6.24 7.18 -3.04
CA LYS A 66 -5.98 6.45 -1.80
C LYS A 66 -4.86 5.45 -2.01
N ILE A 67 -4.90 4.66 -3.09
CA ILE A 67 -3.86 3.68 -3.42
C ILE A 67 -2.53 4.39 -3.60
N GLU A 68 -2.47 5.38 -4.50
CA GLU A 68 -1.26 6.16 -4.75
C GLU A 68 -0.66 6.66 -3.44
N ARG A 69 -1.47 7.32 -2.61
CA ARG A 69 -1.03 7.86 -1.33
C ARG A 69 -0.55 6.78 -0.36
N ASP A 70 -1.32 5.71 -0.14
CA ASP A 70 -0.98 4.72 0.89
C ASP A 70 0.24 3.88 0.49
N SER A 71 0.49 3.75 -0.82
CA SER A 71 1.70 3.18 -1.40
C SER A 71 2.90 4.12 -1.26
N ILE A 72 2.83 5.38 -1.70
CA ILE A 72 4.04 6.22 -1.83
C ILE A 72 4.32 7.16 -0.65
N MET A 73 3.33 7.43 0.20
CA MET A 73 3.47 8.39 1.31
C MET A 73 3.62 7.70 2.67
N THR A 74 4.40 8.31 3.57
CA THR A 74 4.49 7.88 4.97
C THR A 74 3.23 8.16 5.79
N THR A 75 2.32 9.01 5.31
CA THR A 75 1.12 9.39 6.06
C THR A 75 -0.12 9.43 5.17
N GLY A 76 -1.17 8.71 5.58
CA GLY A 76 -2.43 8.64 4.85
C GLY A 76 -3.38 9.83 5.11
N ALA A 77 -3.53 10.27 6.35
CA ALA A 77 -4.29 11.47 6.69
C ALA A 77 -3.36 12.68 6.89
N SER A 78 -3.80 13.88 6.49
CA SER A 78 -3.12 15.11 6.86
C SER A 78 -3.19 15.27 8.38
N TRP A 79 -2.05 15.29 9.05
CA TRP A 79 -2.01 15.60 10.47
C TRP A 79 -2.30 17.09 10.64
N LYS A 80 -3.35 17.42 11.40
CA LYS A 80 -3.79 18.82 11.57
C LYS A 80 -2.95 19.60 12.59
N SER A 81 -2.09 18.96 13.39
CA SER A 81 -1.33 19.66 14.42
C SER A 81 0.04 20.12 13.91
N LYS A 82 0.47 21.31 14.35
CA LYS A 82 1.84 21.82 14.16
C LYS A 82 2.90 20.89 14.78
N GLU A 83 2.50 20.05 15.73
CA GLU A 83 3.36 19.08 16.43
C GLU A 83 3.56 17.76 15.68
N ALA A 84 2.77 17.47 14.65
CA ALA A 84 2.82 16.18 13.96
C ALA A 84 3.95 16.08 12.92
N GLY A 85 4.67 17.17 12.67
CA GLY A 85 5.75 17.22 11.70
C GLY A 85 5.28 17.33 10.24
N PRO A 86 6.21 17.13 9.28
CA PRO A 86 5.89 17.24 7.86
C PRO A 86 4.89 16.16 7.43
N ASN A 87 3.80 16.60 6.82
CA ASN A 87 2.80 15.71 6.24
C ASN A 87 3.22 15.25 4.85
N ARG A 88 2.83 14.02 4.48
CA ARG A 88 2.96 13.49 3.11
C ARG A 88 4.40 13.54 2.58
N ILE A 89 5.33 13.00 3.35
CA ILE A 89 6.68 12.72 2.89
C ILE A 89 6.63 11.42 2.09
N LEU A 90 7.34 11.37 0.96
CA LEU A 90 7.46 10.14 0.18
C LEU A 90 8.23 9.09 1.00
N ARG A 91 7.87 7.82 0.89
CA ARG A 91 8.50 6.75 1.68
C ARG A 91 9.99 6.60 1.40
N TRP A 92 10.41 6.71 0.14
CA TRP A 92 11.82 6.60 -0.24
C TRP A 92 12.64 7.80 0.23
N VAL A 93 12.03 8.99 0.32
CA VAL A 93 12.69 10.16 0.92
C VAL A 93 13.05 9.89 2.38
N MET A 94 12.22 9.13 3.11
CA MET A 94 12.50 8.76 4.50
C MET A 94 13.59 7.70 4.68
N LEU A 95 14.26 7.25 3.60
CA LEU A 95 15.50 6.46 3.68
C LEU A 95 16.74 7.34 3.89
N GLU A 96 16.65 8.63 3.53
CA GLU A 96 17.79 9.55 3.57
C GLU A 96 18.25 9.91 4.99
N SER A 97 19.50 10.34 5.14
CA SER A 97 20.02 10.82 6.42
C SER A 97 19.30 12.07 6.91
N ASP A 98 19.34 12.34 8.22
CA ASP A 98 18.73 13.55 8.81
C ASP A 98 19.30 14.84 8.18
N ASP A 99 20.60 14.85 7.85
CA ASP A 99 21.26 15.97 7.18
C ASP A 99 20.69 16.20 5.78
N LYS A 100 20.52 15.15 4.99
CA LYS A 100 19.93 15.25 3.65
C LYS A 100 18.45 15.62 3.72
N LEU A 101 17.69 15.08 4.67
CA LEU A 101 16.30 15.47 4.92
C LEU A 101 16.16 16.96 5.26
N SER A 102 17.13 17.52 5.99
CA SER A 102 17.12 18.92 6.38
C SER A 102 17.18 19.88 5.18
N THR A 103 17.83 19.49 4.07
CA THR A 103 17.88 20.30 2.85
C THR A 103 16.52 20.42 2.17
N PHE A 104 15.58 19.51 2.47
CA PHE A 104 14.19 19.55 2.01
C PHE A 104 13.24 20.18 3.05
N GLY A 105 13.77 20.77 4.11
CA GLY A 105 13.02 21.37 5.21
C GLY A 105 12.43 20.35 6.19
N ILE A 106 12.94 19.12 6.21
CA ILE A 106 12.52 18.07 7.16
C ILE A 106 13.56 18.00 8.28
N HIS A 107 13.30 18.74 9.36
CA HIS A 107 14.21 18.80 10.50
C HIS A 107 13.82 17.75 11.56
N MET A 108 14.38 16.55 11.44
CA MET A 108 14.06 15.41 12.31
C MET A 108 14.34 15.71 13.80
N SER A 109 15.39 16.48 14.10
CA SER A 109 15.73 16.93 15.46
C SER A 109 14.67 17.81 16.13
N ARG A 110 13.75 18.42 15.36
CA ARG A 110 12.65 19.23 15.89
C ARG A 110 11.38 18.42 16.16
N LEU A 111 11.39 17.12 15.87
CA LEU A 111 10.25 16.24 16.04
C LEU A 111 10.38 15.42 17.33
N LYS A 112 9.24 15.03 17.93
CA LYS A 112 9.24 14.11 19.07
C LYS A 112 9.83 12.75 18.66
N PRO A 113 10.59 12.05 19.51
CA PRO A 113 11.20 10.76 19.16
C PRO A 113 10.22 9.72 18.62
N GLN A 114 9.00 9.69 19.16
CA GLN A 114 7.93 8.79 18.69
C GLN A 114 7.45 9.12 17.27
N VAL A 115 7.49 10.39 16.86
CA VAL A 115 7.13 10.82 15.50
C VAL A 115 8.25 10.43 14.53
N VAL A 116 9.51 10.64 14.93
CA VAL A 116 10.69 10.19 14.16
C VAL A 116 10.63 8.69 13.92
N ALA A 117 10.43 7.90 14.97
CA ALA A 117 10.33 6.45 14.87
C ALA A 117 9.22 6.02 13.90
N LYS A 118 8.01 6.62 14.01
CA LYS A 118 6.88 6.32 13.10
C LYS A 118 7.14 6.71 11.65
N LEU A 119 7.88 7.78 11.39
CA LEU A 119 8.23 8.19 10.03
C LEU A 119 9.27 7.23 9.42
N ARG A 120 10.31 6.88 10.20
CA ARG A 120 11.37 5.95 9.80
C ARG A 120 10.84 4.53 9.59
N GLU A 121 9.91 4.08 10.43
CA GLU A 121 9.23 2.80 10.31
C GLU A 121 8.46 2.62 8.98
N LYS A 122 8.13 3.72 8.31
CA LYS A 122 7.36 3.71 7.07
C LYS A 122 8.21 3.93 5.82
N ALA A 123 9.53 4.08 5.98
CA ALA A 123 10.44 4.21 4.86
C ALA A 123 10.41 2.94 4.01
N ALA A 124 10.50 3.12 2.70
CA ALA A 124 10.50 2.04 1.71
C ALA A 124 11.09 2.58 0.41
N ASP A 125 11.80 1.75 -0.35
CA ASP A 125 12.36 2.15 -1.63
C ASP A 125 11.27 2.42 -2.68
N TYR A 126 11.64 3.16 -3.73
CA TYR A 126 10.72 3.59 -4.79
C TYR A 126 10.03 2.40 -5.47
N ASP A 127 10.80 1.38 -5.88
CA ASP A 127 10.28 0.24 -6.63
C ASP A 127 9.32 -0.61 -5.77
N SER A 128 9.63 -0.81 -4.49
CA SER A 128 8.70 -1.42 -3.53
C SER A 128 7.38 -0.65 -3.43
N CYS A 129 7.42 0.69 -3.36
CA CYS A 129 6.21 1.51 -3.32
C CYS A 129 5.36 1.37 -4.59
N ILE A 130 6.01 1.36 -5.77
CA ILE A 130 5.31 1.19 -7.05
C ILE A 130 4.68 -0.20 -7.13
N ARG A 131 5.41 -1.26 -6.75
CA ARG A 131 4.88 -2.63 -6.73
C ARG A 131 3.69 -2.77 -5.78
N VAL A 132 3.72 -2.12 -4.62
CA VAL A 132 2.57 -2.06 -3.71
C VAL A 132 1.39 -1.34 -4.35
N ALA A 133 1.61 -0.25 -5.09
CA ALA A 133 0.53 0.42 -5.83
C ALA A 133 -0.09 -0.50 -6.92
N MET A 134 0.73 -1.24 -7.66
CA MET A 134 0.25 -2.24 -8.63
C MET A 134 -0.57 -3.33 -7.95
N TRP A 135 -0.07 -3.88 -6.84
CA TRP A 135 -0.72 -4.93 -6.06
C TRP A 135 -2.07 -4.48 -5.48
N LEU A 136 -2.10 -3.31 -4.84
CA LEU A 136 -3.35 -2.77 -4.31
C LEU A 136 -4.38 -2.50 -5.42
N THR A 137 -3.92 -2.09 -6.60
CA THR A 137 -4.79 -1.93 -7.78
C THR A 137 -5.36 -3.27 -8.24
N TYR A 138 -4.52 -4.31 -8.30
CA TYR A 138 -4.93 -5.68 -8.61
C TYR A 138 -5.98 -6.20 -7.62
N GLU A 139 -5.78 -5.98 -6.31
CA GLU A 139 -6.74 -6.35 -5.27
C GLU A 139 -8.08 -5.60 -5.39
N ILE A 140 -8.10 -4.34 -5.84
CA ILE A 140 -9.37 -3.62 -6.07
C ILE A 140 -10.25 -4.33 -7.09
N TYR A 141 -9.69 -4.75 -8.23
CA TYR A 141 -10.47 -5.37 -9.31
C TYR A 141 -10.97 -6.78 -8.98
N LYS A 142 -10.52 -7.35 -7.86
CA LYS A 142 -10.98 -8.62 -7.32
C LYS A 142 -12.08 -8.46 -6.27
N MET A 143 -12.39 -7.24 -5.84
CA MET A 143 -13.45 -7.00 -4.86
C MET A 143 -14.84 -7.14 -5.50
N PRO A 144 -15.85 -7.63 -4.75
CA PRO A 144 -17.25 -7.47 -5.12
C PRO A 144 -17.58 -6.01 -5.37
N ASP A 145 -18.50 -5.77 -6.30
CA ASP A 145 -19.01 -4.45 -6.71
C ASP A 145 -17.93 -3.43 -7.14
N SER A 146 -16.72 -3.90 -7.46
CA SER A 146 -15.70 -3.10 -8.13
C SER A 146 -16.08 -2.81 -9.59
N PRO A 147 -15.53 -1.74 -10.19
CA PRO A 147 -15.69 -1.50 -11.62
C PRO A 147 -15.11 -2.66 -12.45
N ASP A 148 -15.71 -2.94 -13.61
CA ASP A 148 -15.17 -3.91 -14.55
C ASP A 148 -13.72 -3.56 -14.91
N VAL A 149 -12.84 -4.56 -14.89
CA VAL A 149 -11.43 -4.36 -15.26
C VAL A 149 -11.30 -4.28 -16.79
N PRO A 150 -10.84 -3.14 -17.35
CA PRO A 150 -10.62 -3.04 -18.78
C PRO A 150 -9.51 -3.98 -19.24
N LYS A 151 -9.59 -4.45 -20.50
CA LYS A 151 -8.62 -5.38 -21.08
C LYS A 151 -7.16 -4.92 -20.88
N HIS A 152 -6.86 -3.66 -21.16
CA HIS A 152 -5.49 -3.13 -21.03
C HIS A 152 -4.95 -3.14 -19.59
N ILE A 153 -5.81 -3.04 -18.58
CA ILE A 153 -5.40 -3.16 -17.17
C ILE A 153 -5.22 -4.63 -16.79
N ARG A 154 -6.10 -5.50 -17.29
CA ARG A 154 -5.98 -6.96 -17.11
C ARG A 154 -4.67 -7.48 -17.71
N ASP A 155 -4.42 -7.15 -18.97
CA ASP A 155 -3.18 -7.51 -19.69
C ASP A 155 -1.92 -6.96 -18.99
N TYR A 156 -2.05 -5.87 -18.21
CA TYR A 156 -0.96 -5.29 -17.45
C TYR A 156 -0.71 -5.99 -16.11
N LEU A 157 -1.76 -6.27 -15.34
CA LEU A 157 -1.64 -6.76 -13.95
C LEU A 157 -1.60 -8.28 -13.84
N GLU A 158 -2.29 -9.02 -14.72
CA GLU A 158 -2.34 -10.48 -14.63
C GLU A 158 -1.00 -11.18 -14.87
N PRO A 159 -0.12 -10.73 -15.79
CA PRO A 159 1.23 -11.28 -15.90
C PRO A 159 2.08 -11.08 -14.64
N LEU A 160 1.73 -10.11 -13.80
CA LEU A 160 2.48 -9.77 -12.59
C LEU A 160 1.99 -10.59 -11.38
N PHE A 161 0.67 -10.77 -11.24
CA PHE A 161 0.07 -11.26 -10.00
C PHE A 161 -0.85 -12.48 -10.19
N GLY A 162 -0.98 -12.98 -11.42
CA GLY A 162 -1.94 -14.03 -11.77
C GLY A 162 -3.33 -13.48 -12.10
N SER A 163 -4.27 -14.38 -12.37
CA SER A 163 -5.61 -14.03 -12.86
C SER A 163 -6.38 -13.14 -11.88
N ILE A 164 -7.08 -12.13 -12.40
CA ILE A 164 -8.04 -11.33 -11.63
C ILE A 164 -9.32 -12.14 -11.51
N VAL A 165 -9.47 -12.85 -10.39
CA VAL A 165 -10.68 -13.63 -10.05
C VAL A 165 -11.67 -12.71 -9.33
N PRO A 166 -12.87 -12.46 -9.88
CA PRO A 166 -13.87 -11.62 -9.22
C PRO A 166 -14.28 -12.14 -7.85
N ASN A 167 -14.65 -11.24 -6.94
CA ASN A 167 -15.13 -11.52 -5.59
C ASN A 167 -14.15 -12.29 -4.68
N SER A 168 -12.84 -12.21 -4.94
CA SER A 168 -11.82 -13.00 -4.23
C SER A 168 -11.00 -12.20 -3.22
N THR A 169 -11.08 -10.87 -3.21
CA THR A 169 -10.37 -10.06 -2.21
C THR A 169 -11.07 -10.12 -0.85
N THR A 170 -10.29 -10.45 0.16
CA THR A 170 -10.73 -10.59 1.55
C THR A 170 -9.91 -9.69 2.47
N CYS A 171 -10.47 -9.41 3.64
CA CYS A 171 -9.75 -8.74 4.71
C CYS A 171 -8.54 -9.58 5.10
N THR A 172 -7.36 -8.97 5.05
CA THR A 172 -6.09 -9.66 5.37
C THR A 172 -6.10 -10.28 6.77
N ILE A 173 -6.90 -9.72 7.69
CA ILE A 173 -6.95 -10.10 9.10
C ILE A 173 -8.15 -11.02 9.39
N CYS A 174 -9.39 -10.60 9.09
CA CYS A 174 -10.56 -11.42 9.44
C CYS A 174 -10.98 -12.40 8.34
N ARG A 175 -10.34 -12.37 7.17
CA ARG A 175 -10.58 -13.24 6.01
C ARG A 175 -12.00 -13.15 5.40
N LEU A 176 -12.84 -12.26 5.90
CA LEU A 176 -14.15 -11.97 5.30
C LEU A 176 -13.99 -11.20 3.97
N PRO A 177 -14.89 -11.39 3.00
CA PRO A 177 -14.89 -10.63 1.74
C PRO A 177 -14.90 -9.11 1.96
N LEU A 178 -14.18 -8.38 1.12
CA LEU A 178 -14.16 -6.91 1.14
C LEU A 178 -14.86 -6.35 -0.10
N SER A 179 -16.00 -5.69 0.10
CA SER A 179 -16.72 -4.97 -0.96
C SER A 179 -16.00 -3.67 -1.32
N PHE A 180 -15.95 -3.34 -2.61
CA PHE A 180 -15.40 -2.08 -3.10
C PHE A 180 -16.18 -0.87 -2.60
N SER A 181 -17.49 -1.02 -2.38
CA SER A 181 -18.37 0.01 -1.85
C SER A 181 -17.97 0.49 -0.44
N LEU A 182 -17.17 -0.28 0.30
CA LEU A 182 -16.59 0.14 1.58
C LEU A 182 -15.66 1.35 1.44
N PHE A 183 -15.09 1.62 0.26
CA PHE A 183 -14.33 2.85 0.02
C PHE A 183 -15.21 4.10 -0.03
N ALA A 184 -16.47 3.97 -0.44
CA ALA A 184 -17.43 5.08 -0.48
C ALA A 184 -18.04 5.39 0.89
N ALA A 185 -18.12 4.38 1.77
CA ALA A 185 -18.59 4.52 3.15
C ALA A 185 -17.67 5.38 4.04
N ALA A 186 -16.48 5.74 3.55
CA ALA A 186 -15.53 6.58 4.27
C ALA A 186 -16.09 8.00 4.52
N ARG A 187 -16.65 8.22 5.72
CA ARG A 187 -17.05 9.56 6.22
C ARG A 187 -15.82 10.24 6.84
N ARG A 188 -15.78 11.58 6.90
CA ARG A 188 -14.64 12.39 7.40
C ARG A 188 -13.97 11.75 8.64
N GLY A 189 -12.80 11.14 8.46
CA GLY A 189 -11.99 10.55 9.54
C GLY A 189 -12.32 9.10 9.95
N LYS A 190 -13.31 8.45 9.31
CA LYS A 190 -13.69 7.04 9.53
C LYS A 190 -13.77 6.33 8.17
N ALA A 191 -12.71 5.63 7.79
CA ALA A 191 -12.75 4.71 6.66
C ALA A 191 -13.22 3.33 7.14
N GLU A 192 -14.05 2.64 6.38
CA GLU A 192 -14.42 1.25 6.73
C GLU A 192 -13.34 0.24 6.33
N ILE A 193 -12.52 0.62 5.34
CA ILE A 193 -11.43 -0.18 4.77
C ILE A 193 -10.13 0.63 4.73
N GLU A 194 -9.03 -0.01 5.12
CA GLU A 194 -7.69 0.56 5.15
C GLU A 194 -6.69 -0.33 4.43
N THR A 195 -5.58 0.27 4.01
CA THR A 195 -4.41 -0.52 3.61
C THR A 195 -3.74 -1.01 4.89
N CYS A 196 -3.42 -2.30 4.94
CA CYS A 196 -2.82 -2.95 6.10
C CYS A 196 -1.53 -3.69 5.72
N HIS A 197 -0.81 -4.11 6.75
CA HIS A 197 0.44 -4.87 6.65
C HIS A 197 0.32 -6.13 7.50
N LYS A 198 0.63 -7.31 6.95
CA LYS A 198 0.64 -8.56 7.75
C LYS A 198 1.73 -8.46 8.81
N ASP A 199 2.92 -8.08 8.38
CA ASP A 199 4.06 -7.76 9.23
C ASP A 199 4.32 -6.26 9.20
N PRO A 200 4.34 -5.57 10.35
CA PRO A 200 4.71 -4.16 10.41
C PRO A 200 6.05 -3.90 9.72
N ARG A 201 6.24 -2.70 9.20
CA ARG A 201 7.51 -2.19 8.60
C ARG A 201 7.94 -2.79 7.26
N LEU A 202 7.28 -3.85 6.77
CA LEU A 202 7.58 -4.42 5.46
C LEU A 202 6.62 -3.85 4.40
N HIS A 203 7.13 -3.14 3.38
CA HIS A 203 6.28 -2.48 2.38
C HIS A 203 6.38 -3.15 0.99
N GLN A 204 5.83 -4.36 0.85
CA GLN A 204 5.89 -5.14 -0.38
C GLN A 204 4.54 -5.83 -0.70
N PRO A 205 4.28 -6.23 -1.96
CA PRO A 205 2.99 -6.82 -2.38
C PRO A 205 2.48 -7.99 -1.54
N ASP A 206 3.35 -8.92 -1.18
CA ASP A 206 3.02 -10.11 -0.37
C ASP A 206 2.63 -9.77 1.08
N ASN A 207 3.12 -8.65 1.60
CA ASN A 207 2.84 -8.19 2.95
C ASN A 207 1.65 -7.21 3.04
N VAL A 208 1.37 -6.48 1.96
CA VAL A 208 0.34 -5.44 1.92
C VAL A 208 -0.99 -6.02 1.46
N GLY A 209 -2.08 -5.51 2.02
CA GLY A 209 -3.42 -5.78 1.51
C GLY A 209 -4.43 -4.74 1.97
N PHE A 210 -5.69 -5.12 1.92
CA PHE A 210 -6.76 -4.35 2.54
C PHE A 210 -7.29 -5.06 3.79
N ALA A 211 -7.76 -4.28 4.75
CA ALA A 211 -8.45 -4.76 5.93
C ALA A 211 -9.61 -3.85 6.32
N HIS A 212 -10.62 -4.43 6.96
CA HIS A 212 -11.58 -3.64 7.72
C HIS A 212 -10.84 -2.79 8.76
N ARG A 213 -11.24 -1.54 8.92
CA ARG A 213 -10.58 -0.61 9.86
C ARG A 213 -10.55 -1.15 11.29
N ALA A 214 -11.65 -1.75 11.75
CA ALA A 214 -11.71 -2.36 13.08
C ALA A 214 -10.66 -3.46 13.25
N CYS A 215 -10.47 -4.30 12.23
CA CYS A 215 -9.44 -5.34 12.24
C CYS A 215 -8.04 -4.74 12.24
N ASN A 216 -7.78 -3.73 11.39
CA ASN A 216 -6.46 -3.08 11.29
C ASN A 216 -6.06 -2.41 12.62
N ILE A 217 -7.02 -1.74 13.28
CA ILE A 217 -6.82 -1.15 14.62
C ILE A 217 -6.55 -2.24 15.66
N ALA A 218 -7.31 -3.36 15.61
CA ALA A 218 -7.15 -4.45 16.56
C ALA A 218 -5.80 -5.15 16.43
N GLN A 219 -5.30 -5.36 15.21
CA GLN A 219 -3.95 -5.90 14.96
C GLN A 219 -2.88 -5.02 15.61
N GLY A 220 -3.01 -3.69 15.48
CA GLY A 220 -2.09 -2.74 16.09
C GLY A 220 -0.65 -2.95 15.59
N PRO A 221 0.36 -2.98 16.48
CA PRO A 221 1.77 -3.15 16.09
C PRO A 221 2.21 -4.61 15.96
N LYS A 222 1.30 -5.58 16.05
CA LYS A 222 1.62 -7.02 15.99
C LYS A 222 1.78 -7.48 14.55
N THR A 223 2.65 -8.46 14.33
CA THR A 223 2.55 -9.29 13.12
C THR A 223 1.21 -10.01 13.09
N LEU A 224 0.81 -10.49 11.92
CA LEU A 224 -0.46 -11.17 11.76
C LEU A 224 -0.49 -12.47 12.58
N ASN A 225 0.63 -13.19 12.65
CA ASN A 225 0.78 -14.39 13.46
C ASN A 225 0.72 -14.06 14.96
N GLU A 226 1.48 -13.06 15.42
CA GLU A 226 1.41 -12.60 16.82
C GLU A 226 0.00 -12.15 17.22
N PHE A 227 -0.75 -11.56 16.29
CA PHE A 227 -2.12 -11.15 16.54
C PHE A 227 -3.06 -12.35 16.72
N TYR A 228 -2.94 -13.38 15.88
CA TYR A 228 -3.74 -14.60 16.02
C TYR A 228 -3.37 -15.40 17.27
N ASP A 229 -2.07 -15.56 17.57
CA ASP A 229 -1.60 -16.22 18.79
C ASP A 229 -2.15 -15.51 20.04
N TRP A 230 -2.17 -14.18 20.02
CA TRP A 230 -2.73 -13.38 21.10
C TRP A 230 -4.24 -13.62 21.28
N ILE A 231 -5.01 -13.70 20.18
CA ILE A 231 -6.44 -14.03 20.23
C ILE A 231 -6.65 -15.44 20.79
N GLU A 232 -5.90 -16.44 20.32
CA GLU A 232 -5.99 -17.82 20.78
C GLU A 232 -5.72 -17.94 22.30
N GLN A 233 -4.68 -17.26 22.79
CA GLN A 233 -4.37 -17.22 24.22
C GLN A 233 -5.48 -16.54 25.05
N ILE A 234 -6.16 -15.53 24.51
CA ILE A 234 -7.32 -14.93 25.18
C ILE A 234 -8.47 -15.92 25.23
N LEU A 235 -8.80 -16.59 24.12
CA LEU A 235 -9.90 -17.54 24.04
C LEU A 235 -9.68 -18.75 24.97
N ARG A 236 -8.46 -19.29 25.02
CA ARG A 236 -8.08 -20.38 25.94
C ARG A 236 -8.28 -20.01 27.40
N ARG A 237 -7.90 -18.78 27.79
CA ARG A 237 -8.05 -18.28 29.17
C ARG A 237 -9.50 -17.97 29.51
N ALA A 238 -10.27 -17.43 28.57
CA ALA A 238 -11.67 -17.06 28.78
C ALA A 238 -12.62 -18.27 28.79
N ARG A 239 -12.26 -19.35 28.09
CA ARG A 239 -13.05 -20.61 28.02
C ARG A 239 -12.17 -21.85 28.13
N PRO A 240 -11.62 -22.16 29.32
CA PRO A 240 -10.85 -23.38 29.54
C PRO A 240 -11.71 -24.62 29.23
N GLY A 241 -11.25 -25.49 28.33
CA GLY A 241 -11.96 -26.72 27.93
C GLY A 241 -12.75 -26.66 26.62
N VAL A 242 -12.94 -25.48 26.01
CA VAL A 242 -13.54 -25.35 24.67
C VAL A 242 -12.48 -25.26 23.58
N PHE A 243 -11.33 -24.65 23.89
CA PHE A 243 -10.26 -24.34 22.94
C PHE A 243 -8.91 -24.99 23.30
N SER A 244 -8.94 -26.16 23.95
CA SER A 244 -7.75 -26.96 24.28
C SER A 244 -7.10 -27.54 23.02
#